data_AF-G6C164-F1
#
_entry.id   AF-G6C164-F1
#
_cell.length_a   1.000
_cell.length_b   1.000
_cell.length_c   1.000
_cell.angle_alpha   90.00
_cell.angle_beta   90.00
_cell.angle_gamma   90.00
#
_symmetry.space_group_name_H-M   'P 1'
#
loop_
_entity.id
_entity.type
_entity.pdbx_description
1 polymer ?
#
loop_
_entity_poly.entity_id
_entity_poly.type
_entity_poly.pdbx_seq_one_letter_code
_entity_poly.pdbx_strand_id
1 'polypeptide(L)' 'MGEYKRDKDKGLEIKIPINYFPNDDDTKKPLHSWKTTAHLFYHNWLNAVYQLTPYDLKGLDK' A
#
# COMPACT_ATOMS: atom_id res chain seq x y z
N MET A 1 -7.53 3.39 13.72
CA MET A 1 -8.64 4.07 13.02
C MET A 1 -8.12 4.59 11.69
N GLY A 2 -8.94 4.59 10.63
CA GLY A 2 -8.56 5.17 9.33
C GLY A 2 -8.68 6.70 9.31
N GLU A 3 -8.00 7.33 8.36
CA GLU A 3 -7.95 8.79 8.18
C GLU A 3 -9.34 9.44 8.09
N TYR A 4 -10.19 8.97 7.17
CA TYR A 4 -11.54 9.52 7.00
C TYR A 4 -12.38 9.43 8.30
N LYS A 5 -12.29 8.33 9.04
CA LYS A 5 -13.00 8.15 10.32
C LYS A 5 -12.50 9.13 11.38
N ARG A 6 -11.17 9.28 11.51
CA ARG A 6 -10.52 10.24 12.43
C ARG A 6 -11.03 11.67 12.18
N ASP A 7 -11.12 12.08 10.92
CA ASP A 7 -11.46 13.45 10.56
C ASP A 7 -12.98 13.70 10.63
N LYS A 8 -13.80 12.70 10.30
CA LYS A 8 -15.25 12.71 10.52
C LYS A 8 -15.59 12.87 12.01
N ASP A 9 -14.88 12.16 12.88
CA ASP A 9 -15.09 12.22 14.34
C ASP A 9 -14.67 13.58 14.95
N LYS A 10 -13.84 14.36 14.24
CA LYS A 10 -13.51 15.75 14.59
C LYS A 10 -14.53 16.77 14.07
N GLY A 11 -15.54 16.34 13.31
CA GLY A 11 -16.52 17.22 12.70
C GLY A 11 -15.96 18.09 11.56
N LEU A 12 -14.85 17.68 10.94
CA LEU A 12 -14.29 18.42 9.82
C LEU A 12 -15.16 18.22 8.57
N GLU A 13 -15.28 19.27 7.76
CA GLU A 13 -15.97 19.20 6.48
C GLU A 13 -15.05 18.53 5.45
N ILE A 14 -15.09 17.20 5.41
CA ILE A 14 -14.27 16.36 4.53
C ILE A 14 -15.14 15.54 3.58
N LYS A 15 -14.64 15.30 2.38
CA LYS A 15 -15.31 14.46 1.38
C LYS A 15 -15.01 12.98 1.62
N ILE A 16 -15.92 12.11 1.20
CA ILE A 16 -15.68 10.68 1.21
C ILE A 16 -14.56 10.30 0.23
N PRO A 17 -13.67 9.35 0.57
CA PRO A 17 -12.60 8.94 -0.33
C PRO A 17 -13.15 8.28 -1.60
N ILE A 18 -12.73 8.80 -2.75
CA ILE A 18 -13.21 8.38 -4.08
C ILE A 18 -12.76 6.96 -4.38
N ASN A 19 -13.68 6.12 -4.88
CA ASN A 19 -13.43 4.72 -5.29
C ASN A 19 -12.87 3.82 -4.17
N TYR A 20 -13.06 4.19 -2.90
CA TYR A 20 -12.54 3.44 -1.75
C TYR A 20 -13.62 2.58 -1.10
N PHE A 21 -14.78 3.17 -0.83
CA PHE A 21 -15.94 2.48 -0.26
C PHE A 21 -16.93 2.07 -1.37
N PRO A 22 -17.56 0.89 -1.28
CA PRO A 22 -18.60 0.51 -2.24
C PRO A 22 -19.77 1.50 -2.23
N ASN A 23 -20.08 2.09 -3.40
CA ASN A 23 -21.16 3.06 -3.58
C ASN A 23 -21.07 4.27 -2.64
N ASP A 24 -19.87 4.73 -2.32
CA ASP A 24 -19.64 5.85 -1.39
C ASP A 24 -20.30 5.66 0.00
N ASP A 25 -20.38 4.41 0.45
CA ASP A 25 -20.94 4.05 1.76
C ASP A 25 -19.83 3.71 2.76
N ASP A 26 -19.54 4.64 3.67
CA ASP A 26 -18.48 4.53 4.69
C ASP A 26 -18.76 3.51 5.81
N THR A 27 -19.96 2.92 5.82
CA THR A 27 -20.31 1.80 6.72
C THR A 27 -19.90 0.45 6.14
N LYS A 28 -19.68 0.39 4.82
CA LYS A 28 -19.26 -0.82 4.13
C LYS A 28 -17.75 -1.01 4.21
N LYS A 29 -17.32 -2.27 4.07
CA LYS A 29 -15.89 -2.61 4.01
C LYS A 29 -15.26 -2.01 2.75
N PRO A 30 -14.10 -1.32 2.85
CA PRO A 30 -13.39 -0.78 1.69
C PRO A 30 -12.99 -1.86 0.68
N LEU A 31 -12.94 -1.47 -0.60
CA LEU A 31 -12.42 -2.29 -1.68
C LEU A 31 -10.89 -2.21 -1.70
N HIS A 32 -10.21 -3.35 -1.65
CA HIS A 32 -8.75 -3.39 -1.64
C HIS A 32 -8.17 -3.55 -3.05
N SER A 33 -8.41 -2.56 -3.92
CA SER A 33 -8.10 -2.62 -5.35
C SER A 33 -6.60 -2.50 -5.69
N TRP A 34 -5.79 -1.91 -4.81
CA TRP A 34 -4.35 -1.67 -5.03
C TRP A 34 -3.43 -2.78 -4.51
N LYS A 35 -3.97 -3.79 -3.80
CA LYS A 35 -3.15 -4.82 -3.12
C LYS A 35 -2.21 -5.55 -4.08
N THR A 36 -2.75 -6.02 -5.20
CA THR A 36 -2.00 -6.81 -6.18
C THR A 36 -0.87 -5.99 -6.78
N THR A 37 -1.15 -4.76 -7.18
CA THR A 37 -0.15 -3.83 -7.73
C THR A 37 0.95 -3.51 -6.71
N ALA A 38 0.59 -3.27 -5.44
CA ALA A 38 1.56 -3.03 -4.39
C ALA A 38 2.49 -4.25 -4.18
N HIS A 39 1.94 -5.46 -4.14
CA HIS A 39 2.75 -6.68 -4.04
C HIS A 39 3.72 -6.83 -5.20
N LEU A 40 3.25 -6.65 -6.44
CA LEU A 40 4.09 -6.73 -7.63
C LEU A 40 5.20 -5.66 -7.61
N PHE A 41 4.86 -4.44 -7.21
CA PHE A 41 5.83 -3.35 -7.10
C PHE A 41 6.98 -3.69 -6.15
N TYR A 42 6.68 -4.09 -4.91
CA TYR A 42 7.71 -4.43 -3.94
C TYR A 42 8.51 -5.66 -4.34
N HIS A 43 7.85 -6.70 -4.88
CA HIS A 43 8.53 -7.90 -5.34
C HIS A 43 9.53 -7.59 -6.45
N ASN A 44 9.09 -6.85 -7.47
CA ASN A 44 9.93 -6.47 -8.59
C ASN A 44 11.06 -5.54 -8.15
N TRP A 45 10.78 -4.58 -7.27
CA TRP A 45 11.79 -3.66 -6.76
C TRP A 45 12.89 -4.39 -5.98
N LEU A 46 12.53 -5.26 -5.04
CA LEU A 46 13.52 -6.02 -4.26
C LEU A 46 14.36 -6.94 -5.16
N ASN A 47 13.70 -7.59 -6.13
CA ASN A 47 14.39 -8.43 -7.10
C ASN A 47 15.40 -7.60 -7.92
N ALA A 48 15.00 -6.43 -8.42
CA ALA A 48 15.88 -5.55 -9.16
C ALA A 48 17.06 -5.06 -8.31
N VAL A 49 16.83 -4.65 -7.05
CA VAL A 49 17.90 -4.26 -6.13
C VAL A 49 18.90 -5.40 -5.93
N TYR A 50 18.40 -6.63 -5.75
CA TYR A 50 19.26 -7.80 -5.61
C TYR A 50 20.10 -8.07 -6.86
N GLN A 51 19.51 -8.02 -8.06
CA GLN A 51 20.25 -8.34 -9.29
C GLN A 51 21.24 -7.24 -9.72
N LEU A 52 20.88 -5.98 -9.49
CA LEU A 52 21.64 -4.83 -9.98
C LEU A 52 22.73 -4.38 -9.00
N THR A 53 22.71 -4.87 -7.77
CA THR A 53 23.78 -4.57 -6.80
C THR A 53 24.93 -5.54 -7.03
N PRO A 54 26.12 -5.08 -7.46
CA PRO A 54 27.28 -5.94 -7.54
C PRO A 54 27.75 -6.30 -6.13
N TYR A 55 27.61 -7.58 -5.76
CA TYR A 55 28.18 -8.13 -4.53
C TYR A 55 29.02 -9.37 -4.89
N ASP A 56 30.18 -9.50 -4.25
CA ASP A 56 31.05 -10.66 -4.42
C ASP A 56 30.74 -11.72 -3.35
N LEU A 57 30.10 -12.81 -3.77
CA LEU A 57 29.81 -13.93 -2.88
C LEU A 57 31.05 -14.78 -2.55
N LYS A 58 32.16 -14.63 -3.29
CA LYS A 58 33.36 -15.45 -3.10
C LYS A 58 34.08 -15.16 -1.77
N GLY A 59 33.83 -14.01 -1.16
CA GLY A 59 34.31 -13.67 0.18
C GLY A 59 33.48 -14.26 1.33
N LEU A 60 32.38 -14.96 1.03
CA LEU A 60 31.46 -15.54 2.03
C LEU A 60 31.68 -17.05 2.27
N ASP A 61 32.45 -17.72 1.42
CA ASP A 61 32.90 -19.09 1.69
C ASP A 61 33.97 -19.06 2.79
N LYS A 62 33.73 -19.81 3.88
CA LYS A 62 34.71 -20.06 4.94
C LYS A 62 35.66 -21.19 4.58
#